data_AF-A0A4Q5J2W9-F1
#
_entry.id   AF-A0A4Q5J2W9-F1
#
_cell.length_a   1.000
_cell.length_b   1.000
_cell.length_c   1.000
_cell.angle_alpha   90.00
_cell.angle_beta   90.00
_cell.angle_gamma   90.00
#
_symmetry.space_group_name_H-M   'P 1'
#
loop_
_entity.id
_entity.type
_entity.pdbx_description
1 polymer ?
#
loop_
_entity_poly.entity_id
_entity_poly.type
_entity_poly.pdbx_seq_one_letter_code
_entity_poly.pdbx_strand_id
1 'polypeptide(L)'
;MSNLPLGPSGHPGEVRQRPVGQTVLRYGGGAMAVVGAVLLGTGAYDFLTVDGFGMPTKFWMLMVGIPVLGIGLMLVNLSVARAQVARLREGMAAGGRGCRTCGRQNDAAARFCDACGAQLA
;
A
#
# COMPACT_ATOMS: atom_id res chain seq x y z
N MET A 1 23.88 9.39 40.88
CA MET A 1 22.56 8.85 40.49
C MET A 1 22.37 9.12 39.00
N SER A 2 22.96 8.27 38.17
CA SER A 2 23.10 8.44 36.73
C SER A 2 21.99 7.65 36.02
N ASN A 3 21.00 8.37 35.49
CA ASN A 3 19.94 7.80 34.66
C ASN A 3 20.51 7.39 33.30
N LEU A 4 20.52 6.09 33.03
CA LEU A 4 20.80 5.53 31.71
C LEU A 4 19.58 5.75 30.80
N PRO A 5 19.73 6.25 29.55
CA PRO A 5 18.65 6.20 28.59
C PRO A 5 18.50 4.76 28.10
N LEU A 6 17.41 4.10 28.49
CA LEU A 6 17.01 2.82 27.93
C LEU A 6 16.67 3.04 26.45
N GLY A 7 17.58 2.60 25.57
CA GLY A 7 17.30 2.50 24.13
C GLY A 7 16.14 1.53 23.89
N PRO A 8 15.44 1.62 22.74
CA PRO A 8 14.34 0.74 22.42
C PRO A 8 14.86 -0.70 22.35
N SER A 9 14.58 -1.47 23.40
CA SER A 9 14.88 -2.90 23.47
C SER A 9 13.95 -3.61 22.47
N GLY A 10 14.44 -3.78 21.25
CA GLY A 10 13.85 -4.67 20.27
C GLY A 10 13.88 -6.09 20.83
N HIS A 11 12.73 -6.57 21.28
CA HIS A 11 12.58 -7.94 21.76
C HIS A 11 12.90 -8.92 20.61
N PRO A 12 13.87 -9.84 20.79
CA PRO A 12 14.14 -10.93 19.84
C PRO A 12 13.00 -11.95 19.94
N GLY A 13 11.88 -11.65 19.29
CA GLY A 13 10.68 -12.48 19.37
C GLY A 13 9.44 -11.89 18.69
N GLU A 14 9.47 -10.64 18.22
CA GLU A 14 8.39 -10.06 17.42
C GLU A 14 8.33 -10.74 16.05
N VAL A 15 7.71 -11.92 15.99
CA VAL A 15 7.29 -12.56 14.75
C VAL A 15 6.46 -11.51 14.02
N ARG A 16 7.02 -10.92 12.96
CA ARG A 16 6.31 -10.00 12.07
C ARG A 16 5.13 -10.77 11.50
N GLN A 17 4.00 -10.74 12.20
CA GLN A 17 2.75 -11.36 11.81
C GLN A 17 2.32 -10.61 10.55
N ARG A 18 2.72 -11.15 9.39
CA ARG A 18 2.11 -10.78 8.12
C ARG A 18 0.70 -11.33 8.25
N PRO A 19 -0.33 -10.48 8.39
CA PRO A 19 -1.68 -11.00 8.52
C PRO A 19 -1.95 -11.82 7.27
N VAL A 20 -2.16 -13.13 7.43
CA VAL A 20 -2.30 -14.11 6.33
C VAL A 20 -3.36 -13.65 5.31
N GLY A 21 -4.32 -12.83 5.74
CA GLY A 21 -5.32 -12.19 4.88
C GLY A 21 -4.78 -11.22 3.82
N GLN A 22 -3.58 -10.64 3.95
CA GLN A 22 -3.03 -9.73 2.93
C GLN A 22 -2.48 -10.48 1.71
N THR A 23 -1.94 -11.68 1.91
CA THR A 23 -1.46 -12.53 0.81
C THR A 23 -2.66 -13.04 0.00
N VAL A 24 -3.68 -13.55 0.69
CA VAL A 24 -4.92 -14.04 0.05
C VAL A 24 -5.63 -12.93 -0.74
N LEU A 25 -5.71 -11.71 -0.20
CA LEU A 25 -6.35 -10.58 -0.89
C LEU A 25 -5.61 -10.17 -2.18
N ARG A 26 -4.27 -10.23 -2.18
CA ARG A 26 -3.44 -9.91 -3.36
C ARG A 26 -3.57 -10.96 -4.45
N TYR A 27 -3.44 -12.23 -4.08
CA TYR A 27 -3.57 -13.34 -5.02
C TYR A 27 -5.00 -13.44 -5.57
N GLY A 28 -6.02 -13.27 -4.72
CA GLY A 28 -7.42 -13.29 -5.13
C GLY A 28 -7.79 -12.13 -6.07
N GLY A 29 -7.46 -10.89 -5.67
CA GLY A 29 -7.71 -9.71 -6.51
C GLY A 29 -6.92 -9.73 -7.83
N GLY A 30 -5.65 -10.15 -7.77
CA GLY A 30 -4.80 -10.30 -8.95
C GLY A 30 -5.34 -11.36 -9.92
N ALA A 31 -5.71 -12.53 -9.43
CA ALA A 31 -6.31 -13.58 -10.25
C ALA A 31 -7.61 -13.10 -10.92
N MET A 32 -8.48 -12.43 -10.16
CA MET A 32 -9.74 -11.93 -10.70
C MET A 32 -9.55 -10.82 -11.75
N ALA A 33 -8.57 -9.93 -11.55
CA ALA A 33 -8.20 -8.92 -12.53
C ALA A 33 -7.68 -9.55 -13.83
N VAL A 34 -6.84 -10.58 -13.74
CA VAL A 34 -6.34 -11.32 -14.93
C VAL A 34 -7.50 -11.98 -15.68
N VAL A 35 -8.39 -12.66 -14.96
CA VAL A 35 -9.59 -13.28 -15.57
C VAL A 35 -10.45 -12.23 -16.26
N GLY A 36 -10.72 -11.10 -15.61
CA GLY A 36 -11.46 -9.98 -16.21
C GLY A 36 -10.79 -9.42 -17.47
N ALA A 37 -9.46 -9.26 -17.46
CA ALA A 37 -8.71 -8.77 -18.62
C ALA A 37 -8.76 -9.74 -19.80
N VAL A 38 -8.69 -11.05 -19.56
CA VAL A 38 -8.81 -12.08 -20.60
C VAL A 38 -10.20 -12.07 -21.23
N LEU A 39 -11.26 -11.98 -20.41
CA LEU A 39 -12.65 -11.87 -20.90
C LEU A 39 -12.84 -10.63 -21.78
N LEU A 40 -12.34 -9.49 -21.31
CA LEU A 40 -12.46 -8.21 -22.00
C LEU A 40 -11.66 -8.23 -23.31
N GLY A 41 -10.44 -8.78 -23.30
CA GLY A 41 -9.62 -8.96 -24.50
C GLY A 41 -10.27 -9.89 -25.53
N THR A 42 -10.90 -10.98 -25.08
CA THR A 42 -11.60 -11.92 -25.98
C THR A 42 -12.82 -11.27 -26.64
N GLY A 43 -13.61 -10.51 -25.86
CA GLY A 43 -14.76 -9.78 -26.40
C GLY A 43 -14.36 -8.63 -27.34
N ALA A 44 -13.29 -7.90 -27.00
CA ALA A 44 -12.75 -6.85 -27.86
C ALA A 44 -12.17 -7.42 -29.16
N TYR A 45 -11.46 -8.55 -29.08
CA TYR A 45 -10.96 -9.25 -30.27
C TYR A 45 -12.11 -9.68 -31.17
N ASP A 46 -13.16 -10.32 -30.64
CA ASP A 46 -14.35 -10.71 -31.41
C ASP A 46 -15.00 -9.50 -32.12
N PHE A 47 -15.01 -8.34 -31.47
CA PHE A 47 -15.57 -7.12 -32.03
C PHE A 47 -14.71 -6.49 -33.14
N LEU A 48 -13.38 -6.56 -33.00
CA LEU A 48 -12.42 -5.95 -33.93
C LEU A 48 -12.09 -6.84 -35.13
N THR A 49 -12.38 -8.14 -35.06
CA THR A 49 -12.02 -9.11 -36.12
C THR A 49 -13.20 -9.46 -37.04
N VAL A 50 -14.41 -8.97 -36.75
CA VAL A 50 -15.59 -9.23 -37.59
C VAL A 50 -15.72 -8.12 -38.65
N ASP A 51 -15.27 -8.43 -39.87
CA ASP A 51 -15.46 -7.60 -41.05
C ASP A 51 -16.90 -7.79 -41.59
N GLY A 52 -17.72 -6.74 -41.53
CA GLY A 52 -18.97 -6.64 -42.28
C GLY A 52 -20.15 -7.46 -41.75
N PHE A 53 -21.03 -6.81 -40.97
CA PHE A 53 -22.40 -7.24 -40.67
C PHE A 53 -22.62 -8.57 -39.90
N GLY A 54 -21.57 -9.25 -39.44
CA GLY A 54 -21.70 -10.33 -38.45
C GLY A 54 -22.04 -9.76 -37.06
N MET A 55 -23.13 -10.20 -36.44
CA MET A 55 -23.44 -9.81 -35.06
C MET A 55 -22.43 -10.44 -34.09
N PRO A 56 -21.71 -9.65 -33.27
CA PRO A 56 -20.68 -10.16 -32.37
C PRO A 56 -21.32 -11.02 -31.27
N THR A 57 -20.95 -12.29 -31.22
CA THR A 57 -21.56 -13.28 -30.31
C THR A 57 -20.97 -13.20 -28.90
N LYS A 58 -19.75 -12.69 -28.76
CA LYS A 58 -19.05 -12.59 -27.47
C LYS A 58 -19.23 -11.24 -26.77
N PHE A 59 -20.20 -10.44 -27.21
CA PHE A 59 -20.51 -9.13 -26.60
C PHE A 59 -20.75 -9.24 -25.08
N TRP A 60 -21.38 -10.32 -24.61
CA TRP A 60 -21.63 -10.54 -23.19
C TRP A 60 -20.34 -10.66 -22.34
N MET A 61 -19.23 -11.12 -22.93
CA MET A 61 -17.94 -11.20 -22.22
C MET A 61 -17.37 -9.82 -21.88
N LEU A 62 -17.69 -8.77 -22.66
CA LEU A 62 -17.35 -7.39 -22.33
C LEU A 62 -18.17 -6.87 -21.14
N MET A 63 -19.48 -7.12 -21.14
CA MET A 63 -20.39 -6.72 -20.05
C MET A 63 -20.01 -7.35 -18.72
N VAL A 64 -19.57 -8.61 -18.71
CA VAL A 64 -19.11 -9.30 -17.49
C VAL A 64 -17.66 -8.99 -17.17
N GLY A 65 -16.79 -8.86 -18.19
CA GLY A 65 -15.37 -8.59 -18.03
C GLY A 65 -15.10 -7.23 -17.40
N ILE A 66 -15.86 -6.18 -17.74
CA ILE A 66 -15.66 -4.82 -17.20
C ILE A 66 -15.88 -4.77 -15.67
N PRO A 67 -17.00 -5.23 -15.09
CA PRO A 67 -17.18 -5.29 -13.65
C PRO A 67 -16.17 -6.18 -12.94
N VAL A 68 -15.85 -7.35 -13.50
CA VAL A 68 -14.89 -8.30 -12.90
C VAL A 68 -13.49 -7.68 -12.84
N LEU A 69 -13.05 -7.05 -13.93
CA LEU A 69 -11.78 -6.33 -13.97
C LEU A 69 -11.78 -5.15 -13.00
N GLY A 70 -12.87 -4.37 -12.95
CA GLY A 70 -13.02 -3.23 -12.04
C GLY A 70 -12.91 -3.62 -10.58
N ILE A 71 -13.64 -4.66 -10.15
CA ILE A 71 -13.57 -5.18 -8.78
C ILE A 71 -12.19 -5.78 -8.51
N GLY A 72 -11.59 -6.49 -9.47
CA GLY A 72 -10.23 -7.05 -9.35
C GLY A 72 -9.19 -5.96 -9.08
N LEU A 73 -9.20 -4.90 -9.90
CA LEU A 73 -8.33 -3.73 -9.73
C LEU A 73 -8.60 -2.99 -8.41
N MET A 74 -9.88 -2.87 -8.01
CA MET A 74 -10.25 -2.26 -6.72
C MET A 74 -9.66 -3.05 -5.54
N LEU A 75 -9.80 -4.38 -5.53
CA LEU A 75 -9.25 -5.23 -4.47
C LEU A 75 -7.72 -5.19 -4.43
N VAL A 76 -7.06 -5.20 -5.60
CA VAL A 76 -5.61 -5.01 -5.69
C VAL A 76 -5.21 -3.65 -5.13
N ASN A 77 -5.87 -2.56 -5.51
CA ASN A 77 -5.54 -1.22 -5.03
C ASN A 77 -5.68 -1.09 -3.50
N LEU A 78 -6.76 -1.64 -2.92
CA LEU A 78 -6.95 -1.70 -1.45
C LEU A 78 -5.81 -2.45 -0.74
N SER A 79 -5.25 -3.47 -1.37
CA SER A 79 -4.13 -4.25 -0.83
C SER A 79 -2.79 -3.51 -0.84
N VAL A 80 -2.60 -2.57 -1.78
CA VAL A 80 -1.37 -1.77 -1.90
C VAL A 80 -1.50 -0.47 -1.11
N ALA A 81 -2.68 0.17 -1.10
CA ALA A 81 -2.95 1.38 -0.33
C ALA A 81 -2.66 1.21 1.17
N ARG A 82 -3.00 0.06 1.75
CA ARG A 82 -2.66 -0.25 3.16
C ARG A 82 -1.15 -0.33 3.41
N ALA A 83 -0.38 -0.79 2.43
CA ALA A 83 1.09 -0.81 2.52
C ALA A 83 1.70 0.59 2.40
N GLN A 84 1.09 1.49 1.60
CA GLN A 84 1.51 2.88 1.49
C GLN A 84 1.26 3.65 2.79
N VAL A 85 0.08 3.48 3.42
CA VAL A 85 -0.24 4.12 4.72
C VAL A 85 0.72 3.69 5.82
N ALA A 86 1.16 2.42 5.84
CA ALA A 86 2.16 1.95 6.80
C ALA A 86 3.49 2.69 6.63
N ARG A 87 3.97 2.88 5.39
CA ARG A 87 5.21 3.63 5.11
C ARG A 87 5.09 5.11 5.46
N LEU A 88 3.94 5.73 5.19
CA LEU A 88 3.67 7.12 5.58
C LEU A 88 3.67 7.27 7.10
N ARG A 89 3.07 6.31 7.82
CA ARG A 89 3.12 6.27 9.28
C ARG A 89 4.53 6.04 9.80
N GLU A 90 5.32 5.16 9.19
CA GLU A 90 6.74 4.99 9.55
C GLU A 90 7.53 6.29 9.32
N GLY A 91 7.27 7.03 8.24
CA GLY A 91 7.86 8.35 8.00
C GLY A 91 7.45 9.42 9.02
N MET A 92 6.21 9.39 9.49
CA MET A 92 5.72 10.28 10.56
C MET A 92 6.15 9.81 11.97
N ALA A 93 6.36 8.51 12.17
CA ALA A 93 6.75 7.89 13.43
C ALA A 93 8.27 7.78 13.58
N ALA A 94 9.05 8.10 12.53
CA ALA A 94 10.48 8.33 12.60
C ALA A 94 10.78 9.62 13.39
N GLY A 95 10.42 9.58 14.67
CA GLY A 95 11.19 10.05 15.82
C GLY A 95 11.65 11.49 15.81
N GLY A 96 10.78 12.41 16.23
CA GLY A 96 11.24 13.69 16.74
C GLY A 96 12.20 13.51 17.93
N ARG A 97 13.30 14.27 17.95
CA ARG A 97 14.30 14.21 19.03
C ARG A 97 13.95 15.23 20.12
N GLY A 98 13.89 14.77 21.37
CA GLY A 98 13.70 15.65 22.53
C GLY A 98 14.96 16.48 22.81
N CYS A 99 14.81 17.79 22.96
CA CYS A 99 15.90 18.66 23.36
C CYS A 99 16.28 18.39 24.82
N ARG A 100 17.55 18.08 25.10
CA ARG A 100 18.04 17.85 26.48
C ARG A 100 18.08 19.12 27.33
N THR A 101 18.09 20.29 26.70
CA THR A 101 18.19 21.59 27.37
C THR A 101 16.82 22.11 27.83
N CYS A 102 15.80 22.05 26.98
CA CYS A 102 14.48 22.61 27.28
C CYS A 102 13.31 21.61 27.21
N GLY A 103 13.55 20.36 26.79
CA GLY A 103 12.53 19.31 26.71
C GLY A 103 11.62 19.36 25.48
N ARG A 104 11.72 20.37 24.60
CA ARG A 104 10.89 20.45 23.38
C ARG A 104 11.19 19.28 22.43
N GLN A 105 10.14 18.67 21.89
CA GLN A 105 10.24 17.74 20.76
C GLN A 105 10.51 18.54 19.49
N ASN A 106 11.58 18.19 18.78
CA ASN A 106 11.92 18.76 17.47
C ASN A 106 11.90 17.64 16.42
N ASP A 107 11.88 18.00 15.15
CA ASP A 107 11.95 17.02 14.05
C ASP A 107 13.19 16.12 14.16
N ALA A 108 13.07 14.89 13.65
CA ALA A 108 14.17 13.91 13.66
C ALA A 108 15.44 14.45 12.99
N ALA A 109 15.26 15.23 11.93
CA ALA A 109 16.33 15.82 11.12
C ALA A 109 16.82 17.18 11.65
N ALA A 110 16.21 17.74 12.71
CA ALA A 110 16.60 19.04 13.24
C ALA A 110 18.01 18.98 13.86
N ARG A 111 18.88 19.92 13.44
CA ARG A 111 20.23 20.10 14.00
C ARG A 111 20.25 21.04 15.22
N PHE A 112 19.24 21.89 15.35
CA PHE A 112 19.07 22.85 16.44
C PHE A 112 17.63 22.80 16.96
N CYS A 113 17.41 23.22 18.21
CA CYS A 113 16.09 23.26 18.83
C CYS A 113 15.34 24.55 18.47
N ASP A 114 14.09 24.43 18.01
CA ASP A 114 13.24 25.56 17.60
C ASP A 114 12.77 26.45 18.77
N ALA A 115 12.95 26.00 20.01
CA ALA A 115 12.60 26.79 21.20
C ALA A 115 13.77 27.61 21.74
N CYS A 116 14.94 26.96 21.88
CA CYS A 116 16.05 27.49 22.67
C CYS A 116 17.36 27.61 21.88
N GLY A 117 17.40 27.15 20.62
CA GLY A 117 18.59 27.20 19.77
C GLY A 117 19.68 26.18 20.10
N ALA A 118 19.53 25.36 21.14
CA ALA A 118 20.52 24.35 21.50
C ALA A 118 20.71 23.31 20.38
N GLN A 119 21.96 22.90 20.15
CA GLN A 119 22.31 21.92 19.14
C GLN A 119 21.80 20.52 19.55
N LEU A 120 21.10 19.84 18.64
CA LEU A 120 20.54 18.50 18.86
C LEU A 120 21.54 17.47 18.33
N ALA A 121 22.26 16.82 19.26
CA ALA A 121 23.23 15.75 18.98
C ALA A 121 22.57 14.55 18.29
#